data_AF-A0A7W1L0B3-F1
#
_entry.id   AF-A0A7W1L0B3-F1
#
_cell.length_a   1.000
_cell.length_b   1.000
_cell.length_c   1.000
_cell.angle_alpha   90.00
_cell.angle_beta   90.00
_cell.angle_gamma   90.00
#
_symmetry.space_group_name_H-M   'P 1'
#
loop_
_entity.id
_entity.type
_entity.pdbx_description
1 polymer ?
#
loop_
_entity_poly.entity_id
_entity_poly.type
_entity_poly.pdbx_seq_one_letter_code
_entity_poly.pdbx_strand_id
1 'polypeptide(L)' 'MRREEFTKARTSLGAHSIPELIELLASTDLPTRFLAEMCLRDATST' A
#
# COMPACT_ATOMS: atom_id res chain seq x y z
N MET A 1 -12.88 0.76 -7.09
CA MET A 1 -12.77 1.40 -5.76
C MET A 1 -13.15 2.87 -5.89
N ARG A 2 -14.00 3.38 -5.00
CA ARG A 2 -14.34 4.81 -4.97
C ARG A 2 -13.22 5.62 -4.31
N ARG A 3 -13.19 6.93 -4.53
CA ARG A 3 -12.12 7.82 -4.03
C ARG A 3 -11.93 7.74 -2.51
N GLU A 4 -13.03 7.68 -1.76
CA GLU A 4 -12.98 7.59 -0.30
C GLU A 4 -12.41 6.25 0.20
N GLU A 5 -12.78 5.16 -0.48
CA GLU A 5 -12.27 3.82 -0.21
C GLU A 5 -10.77 3.74 -0.51
N PHE A 6 -10.30 4.40 -1.58
CA PHE A 6 -8.88 4.50 -1.90
C PHE A 6 -8.10 5.26 -0.84
N THR A 7 -8.58 6.44 -0.43
CA THR A 7 -7.91 7.25 0.60
C THR A 7 -7.82 6.48 1.92
N LYS A 8 -8.91 5.82 2.34
CA LYS A 8 -8.91 5.01 3.56
C LYS A 8 -7.96 3.83 3.48
N ALA A 9 -7.98 3.09 2.36
CA ALA A 9 -7.09 1.94 2.16
C ALA A 9 -5.61 2.38 2.15
N ARG A 10 -5.28 3.47 1.46
CA ARG A 10 -3.92 4.01 1.44
C ARG A 10 -3.44 4.45 2.81
N THR A 11 -4.26 5.15 3.60
CA THR A 11 -3.89 5.55 4.96
C THR A 11 -3.66 4.33 5.86
N SER A 12 -4.50 3.30 5.73
CA SER A 12 -4.32 2.04 6.48
C SER A 12 -3.03 1.33 6.07
N LEU A 13 -2.76 1.26 4.76
CA LEU A 13 -1.58 0.59 4.21
C LEU A 13 -0.27 1.32 4.56
N GLY A 14 -0.28 2.66 4.53
CA GLY A 14 0.87 3.47 4.90
C GLY A 14 1.27 3.40 6.38
N ALA A 15 0.44 2.79 7.24
CA ALA A 15 0.77 2.55 8.64
C ALA A 15 1.57 1.24 8.85
N HIS A 16 1.68 0.39 7.82
CA HIS A 16 2.48 -0.84 7.90
C HIS A 16 3.98 -0.55 7.80
N SER A 17 4.76 -1.43 8.39
CA SER A 17 6.22 -1.44 8.24
C SER A 17 6.65 -1.86 6.84
N ILE A 18 7.87 -1.50 6.44
CA ILE A 18 8.45 -1.88 5.15
C ILE A 18 8.38 -3.41 4.89
N PRO A 19 8.75 -4.30 5.84
CA PRO A 19 8.62 -5.74 5.63
C PRO A 19 7.18 -6.19 5.34
N GLU A 20 6.19 -5.67 6.08
CA GLU A 20 4.78 -5.98 5.84
C GLU A 20 4.31 -5.51 4.46
N LEU A 21 4.76 -4.32 4.04
CA LEU A 21 4.46 -3.81 2.70
C LEU A 21 5.07 -4.67 1.59
N ILE A 22 6.27 -5.25 1.82
CA ILE A 22 6.90 -6.18 0.86
C ILE A 22 6.05 -7.45 0.71
N GLU A 23 5.55 -8.02 1.80
CA GLU A 23 4.66 -9.19 1.74
C GLU A 23 3.39 -8.91 0.94
N LEU A 24 2.84 -7.70 1.06
CA LEU A 24 1.63 -7.28 0.34
C LEU A 24 1.83 -7.16 -1.18
N LEU A 25 3.07 -7.09 -1.66
CA LEU A 25 3.37 -7.13 -3.10
C LEU A 25 3.03 -8.49 -3.73
N ALA A 26 2.99 -9.56 -2.93
CA ALA A 26 2.58 -10.90 -3.39
C ALA A 26 1.05 -11.09 -3.45
N SER A 27 0.26 -10.08 -3.05
CA SER A 27 -1.20 -10.18 -3.04
C SER A 27 -1.78 -10.48 -4.42
N THR A 28 -2.84 -11.30 -4.47
CA THR A 28 -3.61 -11.52 -5.70
C THR A 28 -4.56 -10.35 -6.00
N ASP A 29 -4.82 -9.49 -5.01
CA ASP A 29 -5.63 -8.29 -5.17
C ASP A 29 -4.78 -7.14 -5.77
N LEU A 30 -5.09 -6.77 -7.00
CA LEU A 30 -4.36 -5.73 -7.74
C LEU A 30 -4.35 -4.37 -7.00
N PRO A 31 -5.47 -3.86 -6.47
CA PRO A 31 -5.49 -2.65 -5.64
C PRO A 31 -4.54 -2.72 -4.43
N THR A 32 -4.53 -3.83 -3.70
CA THR A 32 -3.66 -4.03 -2.53
C THR A 32 -2.20 -3.97 -2.94
N ARG A 33 -1.80 -4.70 -3.99
CA ARG A 33 -0.42 -4.64 -4.49
C ARG A 33 -0.01 -3.24 -4.91
N PHE A 34 -0.87 -2.54 -5.64
CA PHE A 34 -0.59 -1.19 -6.14
C PHE A 34 -0.41 -0.19 -4.99
N LEU A 35 -1.27 -0.26 -3.97
CA LEU A 35 -1.18 0.59 -2.80
C LEU A 35 0.06 0.27 -1.96
N ALA A 36 0.41 -1.00 -1.79
CA ALA A 36 1.63 -1.41 -1.09
C ALA A 36 2.90 -0.90 -1.81
N GLU A 37 2.94 -1.01 -3.13
CA GLU A 37 4.03 -0.47 -3.96
C GLU A 37 4.16 1.06 -3.82
N MET A 38 3.03 1.79 -3.83
CA MET A 38 3.02 3.23 -3.56
C MET A 38 3.60 3.55 -2.18
N CYS A 39 3.09 2.90 -1.13
CA CYS A 39 3.55 3.16 0.24
C CYS A 39 5.03 2.84 0.43
N LEU A 40 5.55 1.80 -0.23
CA LEU A 40 6.98 1.50 -0.25
C LEU A 40 7.79 2.61 -0.90
N ARG A 41 7.37 3.09 -2.09
CA ARG A 41 8.05 4.21 -2.76
C ARG A 41 8.08 5.47 -1.90
N ASP A 42 6.97 5.78 -1.23
CA ASP A 42 6.87 6.92 -0.33
C ASP A 42 7.81 6.76 0.88
N ALA A 43 7.90 5.56 1.46
CA ALA A 43 8.77 5.26 2.60
C ALA A 43 10.27 5.28 2.27
N THR A 44 10.65 4.97 1.01
CA THR A 44 12.05 4.91 0.57
C THR A 44 12.51 6.16 -0.19
N SER A 45 11.60 7.06 -0.58
CA SER A 45 11.95 8.37 -1.16
C SER A 45 12.42 9.31 -0.06
N THR A 46 13.64 9.07 0.42
CA THR A 46 14.43 9.99 1.25
C THR A 46 15.46 10.70 0.40
#